data_AF-A0A4R8Q313-F1
#
_entry.id   AF-A0A4R8Q313-F1
#
_cell.length_a   1.000
_cell.length_b   1.000
_cell.length_c   1.000
_cell.angle_alpha   90.00
_cell.angle_beta   90.00
_cell.angle_gamma   90.00
#
_symmetry.space_group_name_H-M   'P 1'
#
loop_
_entity.id
_entity.type
_entity.pdbx_description
1 polymer ?
#
loop_
_entity_poly.entity_id
_entity_poly.type
_entity_poly.pdbx_seq_one_letter_code
_entity_poly.pdbx_strand_id
1 'polypeptide(L)'
;MVNLRASTILTAALSLSAGAQQLDSSLSYGNMTSLLDAVLDRGYINVGTTGDYKPFTYLVTNQTILPNATAVNTTYIGADMDAAQSLSNALGLPSPPRLVKTA
;
A
#
# COMPACT_ATOMS: atom_id res chain seq x y z
N MET A 1 75.42 21.42 -22.02
CA MET A 1 74.57 20.60 -21.13
C MET A 1 74.52 21.34 -19.80
N VAL A 2 73.36 21.90 -19.44
CA VAL A 2 73.21 22.85 -18.32
C VAL A 2 72.85 22.10 -17.04
N ASN A 3 73.62 22.33 -15.98
CA ASN A 3 73.31 21.95 -14.60
C ASN A 3 72.38 23.01 -13.97
N LEU A 4 71.24 22.63 -13.37
CA LEU A 4 70.59 23.44 -12.34
C LEU A 4 69.97 22.57 -11.25
N ARG A 5 70.13 23.05 -10.02
CA ARG A 5 69.78 22.43 -8.74
C ARG A 5 68.42 22.92 -8.22
N ALA A 6 67.96 22.24 -7.16
CA ALA A 6 66.96 22.68 -6.18
C ALA A 6 65.49 22.55 -6.68
N SER A 7 64.48 22.32 -5.85
CA SER A 7 64.36 22.38 -4.39
C SER A 7 63.15 21.55 -3.95
N THR A 8 63.22 21.03 -2.73
CA THR A 8 62.16 20.29 -2.03
C THR A 8 60.92 21.16 -1.82
N ILE A 9 59.73 20.68 -2.20
CA ILE A 9 58.46 21.20 -1.66
C ILE A 9 57.81 20.07 -0.87
N LEU A 10 57.91 20.24 0.45
CA LEU A 10 57.18 19.50 1.47
C LEU A 10 55.80 20.14 1.61
N THR A 11 54.73 19.41 1.30
CA THR A 11 53.42 19.72 1.88
C THR A 11 52.70 18.42 2.21
N ALA A 12 52.53 18.20 3.51
CA ALA A 12 51.89 17.03 4.10
C ALA A 12 50.41 16.97 3.71
N ALA A 13 50.00 15.86 3.09
CA ALA A 13 48.59 15.55 2.90
C ALA A 13 48.04 14.96 4.20
N LEU A 14 47.32 15.77 4.99
CA LEU A 14 46.46 15.29 6.06
C LEU A 14 45.31 14.49 5.42
N SER A 15 45.45 13.17 5.40
CA SER A 15 44.39 12.26 5.03
C SER A 15 43.42 12.14 6.21
N LEU A 16 42.35 12.93 6.19
CA LEU A 16 41.18 12.67 7.04
C LEU A 16 40.56 11.36 6.57
N SER A 17 40.73 10.30 7.34
CA SER A 17 39.96 9.07 7.19
C SER A 17 38.50 9.34 7.63
N ALA A 18 37.70 9.88 6.72
CA ALA A 18 36.25 9.82 6.84
C ALA A 18 35.85 8.35 6.61
N GLY A 19 35.65 7.60 7.69
CA GLY A 19 35.02 6.29 7.64
C GLY A 19 33.60 6.46 7.13
N ALA A 20 33.40 6.34 5.82
CA ALA A 20 32.09 6.16 5.24
C ALA A 20 31.56 4.82 5.75
N GLN A 21 30.66 4.85 6.73
CA GLN A 21 29.86 3.69 7.07
C GLN A 21 29.00 3.38 5.84
N GLN A 22 29.45 2.40 5.06
CA GLN A 22 28.70 1.85 3.95
C GLN A 22 27.41 1.26 4.54
N LEU A 23 26.30 1.96 4.34
CA LEU A 23 24.96 1.44 4.55
C LEU A 23 24.82 0.23 3.64
N ASP A 24 24.81 -0.96 4.25
CA ASP A 24 24.42 -2.19 3.56
C ASP A 24 22.93 -2.05 3.21
N SER A 25 22.68 -1.63 1.98
CA SER A 25 21.36 -1.49 1.38
C SER A 25 20.88 -2.81 0.76
N SER A 26 21.27 -3.96 1.33
CA SER A 26 20.73 -5.26 0.93
C SER A 26 19.38 -5.58 1.59
N LEU A 27 18.43 -4.63 1.53
CA LEU A 27 17.02 -5.02 1.58
C LEU A 27 16.69 -5.67 0.23
N SER A 28 17.01 -6.96 0.10
CA SER A 28 16.60 -7.77 -1.04
C SER A 28 15.07 -7.92 -1.00
N TYR A 29 14.38 -7.00 -1.65
CA TYR A 29 12.96 -7.11 -1.97
C TYR A 29 12.82 -8.11 -3.13
N GLY A 30 13.16 -9.37 -2.88
CA GLY A 30 13.14 -10.43 -3.89
C GLY A 30 11.73 -10.61 -4.42
N ASN A 31 11.46 -10.13 -5.64
CA ASN A 31 10.31 -10.42 -6.49
C ASN A 31 8.96 -10.67 -5.76
N MET A 32 8.65 -9.88 -4.74
CA MET A 32 7.39 -9.98 -4.01
C MET A 32 6.32 -9.27 -4.82
N THR A 33 5.38 -10.04 -5.36
CA THR A 33 4.21 -9.48 -6.03
C THR A 33 3.44 -8.65 -5.01
N SER A 34 3.27 -7.35 -5.28
CA SER A 34 2.52 -6.46 -4.41
C SER A 34 1.09 -7.01 -4.27
N LEU A 35 0.61 -7.12 -3.02
CA LEU A 35 -0.77 -7.51 -2.77
C LEU A 35 -1.76 -6.52 -3.39
N LEU A 36 -1.38 -5.24 -3.50
CA LEU A 36 -2.19 -4.23 -4.16
C LEU A 36 -2.30 -4.52 -5.65
N ASP A 37 -1.20 -4.88 -6.31
CA ASP A 37 -1.22 -5.22 -7.75
C ASP A 37 -2.13 -6.42 -8.01
N ALA A 38 -2.09 -7.43 -7.14
CA ALA A 38 -3.01 -8.58 -7.22
C ALA A 38 -4.49 -8.19 -7.03
N VAL A 39 -4.77 -7.17 -6.20
CA VAL A 39 -6.12 -6.64 -6.00
C VAL A 39 -6.60 -5.82 -7.20
N LEU A 40 -5.72 -5.01 -7.78
CA LEU A 40 -6.01 -4.22 -8.98
C LEU A 40 -6.26 -5.14 -10.19
N ASP A 41 -5.41 -6.17 -10.37
CA ASP A 41 -5.54 -7.16 -11.44
C ASP A 41 -6.86 -7.93 -11.36
N ARG A 42 -7.25 -8.40 -10.16
CA ARG A 42 -8.55 -9.10 -10.02
C ARG A 42 -9.76 -8.16 -10.10
N GLY A 43 -9.57 -6.86 -9.85
CA GLY A 43 -10.59 -5.82 -10.04
C GLY A 43 -11.68 -5.69 -8.95
N TYR A 44 -11.46 -6.17 -7.73
CA TYR A 44 -12.39 -5.99 -6.59
C TYR A 44 -11.66 -6.13 -5.25
N ILE A 45 -12.30 -5.74 -4.12
CA ILE A 45 -11.86 -6.01 -2.75
C ILE A 45 -12.76 -7.04 -2.04
N ASN A 46 -12.17 -7.86 -1.16
CA ASN A 46 -12.89 -8.80 -0.30
C ASN A 46 -12.91 -8.19 1.09
N VAL A 47 -14.08 -8.07 1.69
CA VAL A 47 -14.25 -7.49 3.02
C VAL A 47 -14.82 -8.55 3.95
N GLY A 48 -14.04 -8.91 4.97
CA GLY A 48 -14.45 -9.84 6.01
C GLY A 48 -15.41 -9.16 6.98
N THR A 49 -16.54 -9.80 7.28
CA THR A 49 -17.55 -9.27 8.21
C THR A 49 -18.42 -10.39 8.77
N THR A 50 -18.99 -10.21 9.96
CA THR A 50 -19.96 -11.16 10.53
C THR A 50 -21.34 -11.04 9.86
N GLY A 51 -21.68 -9.83 9.38
CA GLY A 51 -22.92 -9.55 8.66
C GLY A 51 -24.18 -9.45 9.52
N ASP A 52 -24.03 -9.33 10.83
CA ASP A 52 -25.11 -9.28 11.83
C ASP A 52 -24.95 -8.15 12.86
N TYR A 53 -23.97 -7.26 12.69
CA TYR A 53 -23.68 -6.17 13.62
C TYR A 53 -24.23 -4.83 13.12
N LYS A 54 -25.42 -4.46 13.59
CA LYS A 54 -26.04 -3.16 13.29
C LYS A 54 -25.37 -2.03 14.08
N PRO A 55 -25.17 -0.83 13.50
CA PRO A 55 -25.50 -0.40 12.13
C PRO A 55 -24.35 -0.56 11.11
N PHE A 56 -23.33 -1.36 11.42
CA PHE A 56 -22.04 -1.37 10.70
C PHE A 56 -22.02 -2.33 9.50
N THR A 57 -22.44 -3.58 9.69
CA THR A 57 -22.70 -4.52 8.60
C THR A 57 -23.83 -5.46 8.97
N TYR A 58 -24.92 -5.44 8.21
CA TYR A 58 -26.04 -6.36 8.43
C TYR A 58 -26.82 -6.68 7.15
N LEU A 59 -27.34 -7.90 7.08
CA LEU A 59 -28.23 -8.33 6.01
C LEU A 59 -29.56 -7.56 6.09
N VAL A 60 -30.04 -7.06 4.95
CA VAL A 60 -31.40 -6.54 4.79
C VAL A 60 -32.16 -7.41 3.80
N THR A 61 -33.24 -8.01 4.29
CA THR A 61 -34.13 -8.86 3.50
C THR A 61 -35.22 -8.08 2.79
N ASN A 62 -35.48 -6.83 3.19
CA ASN A 62 -36.49 -5.96 2.58
C ASN A 62 -35.83 -4.73 1.97
N GLN A 63 -35.52 -4.82 0.67
CA GLN A 63 -34.79 -3.78 -0.04
C GLN A 63 -35.56 -2.46 -0.21
N THR A 64 -36.86 -2.46 0.06
CA THR A 64 -37.77 -1.32 -0.13
C THR A 64 -37.71 -0.31 1.02
N ILE A 65 -37.09 -0.67 2.15
CA ILE A 65 -37.02 0.19 3.36
C ILE A 65 -35.60 0.75 3.56
N LEU A 66 -34.67 0.57 2.61
CA LEU A 66 -33.32 1.10 2.79
C LEU A 66 -33.31 2.62 2.61
N PRO A 67 -32.80 3.37 3.60
CA PRO A 67 -32.46 4.76 3.40
C PRO A 67 -31.27 4.81 2.42
N ASN A 68 -31.53 5.32 1.21
CA ASN A 68 -30.50 5.77 0.28
C ASN A 68 -29.41 4.72 -0.02
N ALA A 69 -29.83 3.50 -0.40
CA ALA A 69 -28.91 2.42 -0.75
C ALA A 69 -28.13 2.77 -2.02
N THR A 70 -26.97 3.38 -1.85
CA THR A 70 -25.88 3.33 -2.83
C THR A 70 -25.73 1.87 -3.23
N ALA A 71 -25.82 1.56 -4.53
CA ALA A 71 -25.96 0.21 -5.06
C ALA A 71 -24.70 -0.64 -4.80
N VAL A 72 -24.49 -1.05 -3.55
CA VAL A 72 -23.64 -2.19 -3.22
C VAL A 72 -24.44 -3.39 -3.75
N ASN A 73 -23.89 -4.12 -4.71
CA ASN A 73 -24.51 -5.31 -5.30
C ASN A 73 -24.50 -6.49 -4.31
N THR A 74 -24.93 -6.23 -3.08
CA THR A 74 -25.01 -7.16 -1.98
C THR A 74 -26.27 -6.88 -1.18
N THR A 75 -26.79 -7.88 -0.50
CA THR A 75 -27.91 -7.77 0.43
C THR A 75 -27.51 -7.20 1.79
N TYR A 76 -26.26 -6.77 1.95
CA TYR A 76 -25.71 -6.24 3.19
C TYR A 76 -25.55 -4.73 3.12
N ILE A 77 -25.82 -4.06 4.23
CA ILE A 77 -25.62 -2.61 4.38
C ILE A 77 -24.98 -2.24 5.70
N GLY A 78 -24.61 -0.97 5.80
CA GLY A 78 -24.10 -0.33 7.01
C GLY A 78 -22.86 0.50 6.72
N ALA A 79 -22.34 1.14 7.75
CA ALA A 79 -21.21 2.06 7.61
C ALA A 79 -19.96 1.40 6.99
N ASP A 80 -19.69 0.13 7.29
CA ASP A 80 -18.52 -0.58 6.74
C ASP A 80 -18.71 -0.87 5.24
N MET A 81 -19.97 -1.00 4.78
CA MET A 81 -20.29 -1.21 3.37
C MET A 81 -20.07 0.05 2.55
N ASP A 82 -20.48 1.19 3.11
CA ASP A 82 -20.24 2.49 2.50
C ASP A 82 -18.74 2.78 2.43
N ALA A 83 -17.99 2.45 3.48
CA ALA A 83 -16.53 2.59 3.50
C ALA A 83 -15.85 1.66 2.48
N ALA A 84 -16.26 0.40 2.40
CA ALA A 84 -15.76 -0.55 1.40
C ALA A 84 -16.04 -0.07 -0.04
N GLN A 85 -17.25 0.42 -0.29
CA GLN A 85 -17.63 0.95 -1.60
C GLN A 85 -16.80 2.20 -1.94
N SER A 86 -16.63 3.11 -0.99
CA SER A 86 -15.81 4.32 -1.16
C SER A 86 -14.36 3.96 -1.49
N LEU A 87 -13.76 3.00 -0.78
CA LEU A 87 -12.42 2.50 -1.05
C LEU A 87 -12.31 1.86 -2.44
N SER A 88 -13.28 1.03 -2.82
CA SER A 88 -13.33 0.40 -4.15
C SER A 88 -13.37 1.44 -5.27
N ASN A 89 -14.17 2.49 -5.09
CA ASN A 89 -14.25 3.60 -6.04
C ASN A 89 -12.94 4.39 -6.11
N ALA A 90 -12.33 4.68 -4.95
CA ALA A 90 -11.05 5.39 -4.87
C ALA A 90 -9.90 4.61 -5.54
N LEU A 91 -9.95 3.28 -5.50
CA LEU A 91 -9.01 2.38 -6.19
C LEU A 91 -9.34 2.19 -7.68
N GLY A 92 -10.46 2.70 -8.18
CA GLY A 92 -10.88 2.55 -9.57
C GLY A 92 -11.23 1.11 -9.96
N LEU A 93 -11.68 0.30 -9.00
CA LEU A 93 -11.95 -1.12 -9.25
C LEU A 93 -13.24 -1.29 -10.09
N PRO A 94 -13.21 -2.15 -11.12
CA PRO A 94 -14.33 -2.33 -12.05
C PRO A 94 -15.52 -3.08 -11.43
N SER A 95 -15.31 -3.79 -10.31
CA SER A 95 -16.35 -4.56 -9.63
C SER A 95 -16.54 -4.09 -8.19
N PRO A 96 -17.77 -4.15 -7.65
CA PRO A 96 -18.05 -3.75 -6.28
C PRO A 96 -17.36 -4.68 -5.26
N PRO A 97 -17.19 -4.22 -4.01
CA PRO A 97 -16.70 -5.07 -2.92
C PRO A 97 -17.49 -6.36 -2.76
N ARG A 98 -16.80 -7.45 -2.42
CA ARG A 98 -17.40 -8.74 -2.06
C ARG A 98 -17.29 -8.96 -0.57
N LEU A 99 -18.40 -9.31 0.07
CA LEU A 99 -18.37 -9.70 1.47
C LEU A 99 -18.03 -11.16 1.64
N VAL A 100 -17.21 -11.41 2.64
CA VAL A 100 -16.80 -12.74 3.08
C VAL A 100 -17.24 -12.87 4.53
N LYS A 101 -18.18 -13.78 4.79
CA LYS A 101 -18.60 -14.09 6.17
C LYS A 101 -17.45 -14.79 6.88
N THR A 102 -17.00 -14.24 8.01
CA THR A 102 -15.82 -14.74 8.74
C THR A 102 -16.16 -15.44 10.06
N ALA A 103 -17.42 -15.45 10.47
CA ALA A 103 -17.94 -16.15 11.66
C ALA A 103 -19.35 -16.67 11.41
#